data_AF-A0A1F6UQZ3-F1
#
_entry.id   AF-A0A1F6UQZ3-F1
#
_cell.length_a   1.000
_cell.length_b   1.000
_cell.length_c   1.000
_cell.angle_alpha   90.00
_cell.angle_beta   90.00
_cell.angle_gamma   90.00
#
_symmetry.space_group_name_H-M   'P 1'
#
loop_
_entity.id
_entity.type
_entity.pdbx_description
1 polymer ?
#
loop_
_entity_poly.entity_id
_entity_poly.type
_entity_poly.pdbx_seq_one_letter_code
_entity_poly.pdbx_strand_id
1 'polypeptide(L)'
;MVMQLLKNFLYRLFLITYAFVVPIISFASDVTGTATYTGTKLVNPLGQTGPQSIPALIKTILEGAIKIGIPVLALAIVYCGFLFVSARGNSEKLTKAKDALLYTCLGGAILLGSWAIATMISNTVTKLG
;
A
#
# COMPACT_ATOMS: atom_id res chain seq x y z
N MET A 1 -17.07 30.82 22.26
CA MET A 1 -16.80 29.43 22.74
C MET A 1 -16.58 28.44 21.58
N VAL A 2 -17.49 28.37 20.59
CA VAL A 2 -17.40 27.44 19.44
C VAL A 2 -16.13 27.60 18.58
N MET A 3 -15.67 28.83 18.36
CA MET A 3 -14.47 29.13 17.53
C MET A 3 -13.17 28.53 18.11
N GLN A 4 -13.08 28.36 19.43
CA GLN A 4 -11.89 27.78 20.08
C GLN A 4 -11.86 26.24 19.98
N LEU A 5 -13.03 25.60 19.95
CA LEU A 5 -13.16 24.16 19.73
C LEU A 5 -12.79 23.76 18.30
N LEU A 6 -13.24 24.53 17.30
CA LEU A 6 -12.91 24.28 15.89
C LEU A 6 -11.41 24.41 15.63
N LYS A 7 -10.77 25.42 16.20
CA LYS A 7 -9.32 25.65 16.06
C LYS A 7 -8.49 24.53 16.70
N ASN A 8 -8.93 24.01 17.86
CA ASN A 8 -8.27 22.88 18.52
C ASN A 8 -8.49 21.55 17.78
N PHE A 9 -9.65 21.35 17.15
CA PHE A 9 -9.92 20.17 16.32
C PHE A 9 -9.11 20.18 15.02
N LEU A 10 -9.05 21.32 14.33
CA LEU A 10 -8.26 21.49 13.10
C LEU A 10 -6.75 21.37 13.36
N TYR A 11 -6.24 21.92 14.46
CA TYR A 11 -4.82 21.78 14.83
C TYR A 11 -4.43 20.32 15.12
N ARG A 12 -5.33 19.53 15.74
CA ARG A 12 -5.12 18.09 15.97
C ARG A 12 -5.12 17.30 14.66
N LEU A 13 -6.03 17.61 13.73
CA LEU A 13 -6.05 16.98 12.41
C LEU A 13 -4.76 17.27 11.62
N PHE A 14 -4.30 18.52 11.67
CA PHE A 14 -3.05 18.94 11.03
C PHE A 14 -1.81 18.28 11.67
N LEU A 15 -1.80 18.09 12.99
CA LEU A 15 -0.71 17.37 13.66
C LEU A 15 -0.67 15.88 13.30
N ILE A 16 -1.83 15.23 13.13
CA ILE A 16 -1.89 13.82 12.73
C ILE A 16 -1.42 13.64 11.28
N THR A 17 -1.84 14.51 10.37
CA THR A 17 -1.35 14.47 8.98
C THR A 17 0.13 14.79 8.90
N TYR A 18 0.62 15.78 9.66
CA TYR A 18 2.04 16.10 9.73
C TYR A 18 2.86 14.91 10.28
N ALA A 19 2.40 14.27 11.35
CA ALA A 19 3.06 13.08 11.93
C ALA A 19 3.10 11.88 10.98
N PHE A 20 2.13 11.76 10.06
CA PHE A 20 2.07 10.68 9.07
C PHE A 20 2.90 10.99 7.81
N VAL A 21 3.07 12.27 7.46
CA VAL A 21 3.79 12.71 6.26
C VAL A 21 5.30 12.84 6.51
N VAL A 22 5.74 13.27 7.69
CA VAL A 22 7.16 13.45 8.03
C VAL A 22 8.02 12.18 7.85
N PRO A 23 7.57 10.97 8.25
CA PRO A 23 8.35 9.75 8.01
C PRO A 23 8.60 9.50 6.52
N ILE A 24 7.67 9.89 5.64
CA ILE A 24 7.76 9.66 4.20
C ILE A 24 8.93 10.45 3.58
N ILE A 25 9.24 11.63 4.12
CA ILE A 25 10.32 12.50 3.63
C ILE A 25 11.68 12.14 4.26
N SER A 26 11.70 11.69 5.53
CA SER A 26 12.95 11.32 6.22
C SER A 26 13.54 9.97 5.77
N PHE A 27 12.74 9.05 5.21
CA PHE A 27 13.25 7.82 4.60
C PHE A 27 13.62 7.98 3.11
N ALA A 28 13.66 9.21 2.58
CA ALA A 28 14.30 9.48 1.31
C ALA A 28 15.82 9.32 1.48
N SER A 29 16.33 8.12 1.26
CA SER A 29 17.77 7.87 1.22
C SER A 29 18.38 8.61 0.03
N ASP A 30 19.26 9.57 0.32
CA ASP A 30 20.15 10.18 -0.66
C ASP A 30 21.03 9.09 -1.30
N VAL A 31 20.72 8.71 -2.54
CA VAL A 31 21.69 8.04 -3.41
C VAL A 31 22.74 9.09 -3.79
N THR A 32 23.68 9.33 -2.89
CA THR A 32 24.98 9.90 -3.28
C THR A 32 25.78 8.76 -3.90
N GLY A 33 25.46 8.44 -5.15
CA GLY A 33 26.28 7.62 -6.00
C GLY A 33 27.51 8.43 -6.41
N THR A 34 28.59 8.37 -5.63
CA THR A 34 29.93 8.67 -6.16
C THR A 34 30.26 7.59 -7.18
N ALA A 35 29.87 7.82 -8.43
CA ALA A 35 30.20 6.97 -9.55
C ALA A 35 31.69 7.13 -9.86
N THR A 36 32.52 6.23 -9.32
CA THR A 36 33.83 5.95 -9.91
C THR A 36 33.57 5.10 -11.15
N TYR A 37 33.50 5.78 -12.30
CA TYR A 37 33.37 5.12 -13.60
C TYR A 37 34.71 4.48 -13.97
N THR A 38 34.77 3.16 -13.91
CA THR A 38 35.78 2.37 -14.61
C THR A 38 35.07 1.24 -15.33
N GLY A 39 34.88 1.38 -16.64
CA GLY A 39 34.35 0.35 -17.51
C GLY A 39 32.85 0.46 -17.80
N THR A 40 32.52 0.47 -19.09
CA THR A 40 31.20 0.57 -19.71
C THR A 40 30.21 -0.50 -19.22
N LYS A 41 29.52 -0.23 -18.11
CA LYS A 41 28.30 -0.95 -17.71
C LYS A 41 27.17 0.06 -17.53
N LEU A 42 26.04 -0.17 -18.17
CA LEU A 42 24.81 0.60 -17.95
C LEU A 42 24.43 0.47 -16.48
N VAL A 43 24.58 1.55 -15.72
CA VAL A 43 24.19 1.61 -14.31
C VAL A 43 22.66 1.70 -14.25
N ASN A 44 22.02 0.83 -13.48
CA ASN A 44 20.57 0.81 -13.31
C ASN A 44 20.10 2.18 -12.75
N PRO A 45 19.20 2.91 -13.44
CA PRO A 45 18.70 4.22 -12.99
C PRO A 45 17.86 4.14 -11.70
N LEU A 46 17.50 2.93 -11.25
CA LEU A 46 16.88 2.69 -9.93
C LEU A 46 17.93 2.55 -8.80
N GLY A 47 19.21 2.80 -9.09
CA GLY A 47 20.33 2.70 -8.16
C GLY A 47 20.94 1.29 -8.09
N GLN A 48 22.20 1.20 -7.66
CA GLN A 48 22.87 -0.09 -7.44
C GLN A 48 22.24 -0.90 -6.30
N THR A 49 21.49 -0.23 -5.43
CA THR A 49 20.69 -0.81 -4.34
C THR A 49 19.25 -1.16 -4.76
N GLY A 50 18.84 -0.76 -5.97
CA GLY A 50 17.52 -1.06 -6.51
C GLY A 50 17.44 -2.49 -7.06
N PRO A 51 16.24 -2.95 -7.46
CA PRO A 51 16.06 -4.27 -8.04
C PRO A 51 16.85 -4.42 -9.35
N GLN A 52 17.82 -5.35 -9.36
CA GLN A 52 18.74 -5.57 -10.48
C GLN A 52 18.16 -6.49 -11.58
N SER A 53 16.93 -6.98 -11.39
CA SER A 53 16.23 -7.86 -12.33
C SER A 53 14.74 -7.55 -12.35
N ILE A 54 14.05 -7.90 -13.44
CA ILE A 54 12.60 -7.72 -13.59
C ILE A 54 11.82 -8.41 -12.44
N PRO A 55 12.14 -9.64 -12.02
CA PRO A 55 11.51 -10.27 -10.85
C PRO A 55 11.70 -9.47 -9.56
N ALA A 56 12.90 -8.94 -9.33
CA ALA A 56 13.19 -8.13 -8.14
C ALA A 56 12.39 -6.82 -8.15
N LEU A 57 12.16 -6.24 -9.32
CA LEU A 57 11.37 -5.01 -9.47
C LEU A 57 9.91 -5.25 -9.10
N ILE A 58 9.33 -6.33 -9.63
CA ILE A 58 7.96 -6.73 -9.33
C ILE A 58 7.81 -7.02 -7.82
N LYS A 59 8.77 -7.73 -7.22
CA LYS A 59 8.79 -8.00 -5.78
C LYS A 59 8.82 -6.72 -4.94
N THR A 60 9.65 -5.76 -5.31
CA THR A 60 9.78 -4.48 -4.58
C THR A 60 8.48 -3.66 -4.61
N ILE A 61 7.85 -3.56 -5.78
CA ILE A 61 6.56 -2.86 -5.94
C ILE A 61 5.47 -3.55 -5.12
N LEU A 62 5.45 -4.88 -5.16
CA LEU A 62 4.47 -5.70 -4.47
C LEU A 62 4.62 -5.64 -2.95
N GLU A 63 5.84 -5.62 -2.42
CA GLU A 63 6.09 -5.39 -0.99
C GLU A 63 5.58 -4.02 -0.55
N GLY A 64 5.79 -2.98 -1.36
CA GLY A 64 5.20 -1.66 -1.13
C GLY A 64 3.66 -1.70 -1.10
N ALA A 65 3.05 -2.38 -2.08
CA ALA A 65 1.61 -2.55 -2.16
C ALA A 65 1.02 -3.31 -0.97
N ILE A 66 1.67 -4.38 -0.51
CA ILE A 66 1.24 -5.18 0.65
C ILE A 66 1.37 -4.37 1.95
N LYS A 67 2.47 -3.61 2.11
CA LYS A 67 2.72 -2.79 3.31
C LYS A 67 1.61 -1.77 3.57
N ILE A 68 1.03 -1.22 2.51
CA ILE A 68 -0.09 -0.26 2.59
C ILE A 68 -1.44 -0.98 2.51
N GLY A 69 -1.55 -1.99 1.66
CA GLY A 69 -2.80 -2.66 1.36
C GLY A 69 -3.33 -3.53 2.50
N ILE A 70 -2.46 -4.16 3.31
CA ILE A 70 -2.90 -4.95 4.49
C ILE A 70 -3.65 -4.05 5.50
N PRO A 71 -3.10 -2.90 5.96
CA PRO A 71 -3.85 -1.98 6.82
C PRO A 71 -5.16 -1.48 6.21
N VAL A 72 -5.16 -1.12 4.92
CA VAL A 72 -6.36 -0.61 4.23
C VAL A 72 -7.44 -1.70 4.16
N LEU A 73 -7.06 -2.94 3.85
CA LEU A 73 -7.97 -4.07 3.79
C LEU A 73 -8.58 -4.36 5.17
N ALA A 74 -7.79 -4.30 6.23
CA ALA A 74 -8.28 -4.45 7.61
C ALA A 74 -9.33 -3.39 7.96
N LEU A 75 -9.07 -2.12 7.61
CA LEU A 75 -10.05 -1.03 7.82
C LEU A 75 -11.32 -1.24 6.99
N ALA A 76 -11.20 -1.71 5.75
CA ALA A 76 -12.34 -2.00 4.89
C ALA A 76 -13.23 -3.12 5.47
N ILE A 77 -12.63 -4.16 6.04
CA ILE A 77 -13.38 -5.24 6.72
C ILE A 77 -14.12 -4.70 7.95
N VAL A 78 -13.48 -3.88 8.77
CA VAL A 78 -14.13 -3.24 9.93
C VAL A 78 -15.29 -2.35 9.49
N TYR A 79 -15.11 -1.57 8.42
CA TYR A 79 -16.16 -0.73 7.84
C TYR A 79 -17.37 -1.57 7.37
N CYS A 80 -17.12 -2.68 6.68
CA CYS A 80 -18.18 -3.61 6.28
C CYS A 80 -18.95 -4.14 7.49
N GLY A 81 -18.24 -4.54 8.56
CA GLY A 81 -18.85 -4.97 9.81
C GLY A 81 -19.77 -3.92 10.42
N PHE A 82 -19.33 -2.66 10.46
CA PHE A 82 -20.16 -1.55 10.93
C PHE A 82 -21.42 -1.35 10.05
N LEU A 83 -21.26 -1.46 8.73
CA LEU A 83 -22.37 -1.31 7.79
C LEU A 83 -23.45 -2.40 8.00
N PHE A 84 -23.04 -3.65 8.24
CA PHE A 84 -23.95 -4.75 8.60
C PHE A 84 -24.70 -4.49 9.91
N VAL A 85 -24.02 -4.02 10.96
CA VAL A 85 -24.66 -3.69 12.24
C VAL A 85 -25.63 -2.52 12.10
N SER A 86 -25.27 -1.51 11.31
CA SER A 86 -26.08 -0.30 11.09
C SER A 86 -27.36 -0.56 10.28
N ALA A 87 -27.40 -1.62 9.46
CA ALA A 87 -28.52 -1.92 8.59
C ALA A 87 -29.79 -2.32 9.37
N ARG A 88 -29.64 -2.93 10.56
CA ARG A 88 -30.72 -3.26 11.52
C ARG A 88 -32.05 -3.73 10.87
N GLY A 89 -31.98 -4.57 9.84
CA GLY A 89 -33.15 -5.14 9.15
C GLY A 89 -33.70 -4.32 7.97
N ASN A 90 -33.15 -3.16 7.65
CA ASN A 90 -33.45 -2.46 6.40
C ASN A 90 -32.82 -3.20 5.22
N SER A 91 -33.65 -3.78 4.36
CA SER A 91 -33.24 -4.58 3.19
C SER A 91 -32.28 -3.84 2.26
N GLU A 92 -32.51 -2.55 1.99
CA GLU A 92 -31.67 -1.75 1.10
C GLU A 92 -30.26 -1.56 1.67
N LYS A 93 -30.15 -1.23 2.96
CA LYS A 93 -28.86 -1.07 3.64
C LYS A 93 -28.12 -2.40 3.79
N LEU A 94 -28.86 -3.49 3.95
CA LEU A 94 -28.30 -4.83 4.05
C LEU A 94 -27.68 -5.28 2.72
N THR A 95 -28.33 -4.97 1.59
CA THR A 95 -27.78 -5.23 0.26
C THR A 95 -26.49 -4.44 0.05
N LYS A 96 -26.47 -3.14 0.38
CA LYS A 96 -25.24 -2.32 0.32
C LYS A 96 -24.12 -2.89 1.19
N ALA A 97 -24.43 -3.41 2.38
CA ALA A 97 -23.45 -4.05 3.25
C ALA A 97 -22.84 -5.31 2.63
N LYS A 98 -23.66 -6.14 1.98
CA LYS A 98 -23.21 -7.33 1.25
C LYS A 98 -22.32 -6.97 0.08
N ASP A 99 -22.71 -5.97 -0.72
CA ASP A 99 -21.93 -5.52 -1.87
C ASP A 99 -20.57 -4.98 -1.41
N ALA A 100 -20.54 -4.15 -0.37
CA ALA A 100 -19.29 -3.65 0.21
C ALA A 100 -18.37 -4.78 0.68
N LEU A 101 -18.93 -5.82 1.29
CA LEU A 101 -18.16 -6.99 1.71
C LEU A 101 -17.63 -7.79 0.51
N LEU A 102 -18.43 -7.98 -0.53
CA LEU A 102 -17.98 -8.64 -1.76
C LEU A 102 -16.83 -7.88 -2.42
N TYR A 103 -16.92 -6.56 -2.54
CA TYR A 103 -15.82 -5.75 -3.08
C TYR A 103 -14.58 -5.79 -2.20
N THR A 104 -14.74 -5.81 -0.88
CA THR A 104 -13.62 -5.95 0.06
C THR A 104 -12.94 -7.32 -0.07
N CYS A 105 -13.72 -8.39 -0.18
CA CYS A 105 -13.19 -9.74 -0.45
C CYS A 105 -12.47 -9.80 -1.80
N LEU A 106 -13.02 -9.19 -2.84
CA LEU A 106 -12.40 -9.16 -4.17
C LEU A 106 -11.08 -8.39 -4.14
N GLY A 107 -11.03 -7.24 -3.44
CA GLY A 107 -9.80 -6.48 -3.23
C GLY A 107 -8.74 -7.28 -2.48
N GLY A 108 -9.14 -8.01 -1.42
CA GLY A 108 -8.25 -8.92 -0.69
C GLY A 108 -7.75 -10.08 -1.55
N ALA A 109 -8.62 -10.69 -2.35
CA ALA A 109 -8.27 -11.76 -3.27
C ALA A 109 -7.29 -11.29 -4.36
N ILE A 110 -7.44 -10.08 -4.89
CA ILE A 110 -6.51 -9.49 -5.86
C ILE A 110 -5.14 -9.22 -5.21
N LEU A 111 -5.13 -8.72 -3.96
CA LEU A 111 -3.90 -8.42 -3.25
C LEU A 111 -3.08 -9.69 -2.97
N LEU A 112 -3.74 -10.75 -2.49
CA LEU A 112 -3.09 -12.05 -2.28
C LEU A 112 -2.77 -12.77 -3.60
N GLY A 113 -3.67 -12.69 -4.58
CA GLY A 113 -3.54 -13.31 -5.89
C GLY A 113 -2.40 -12.72 -6.72
N SER A 114 -2.21 -11.39 -6.67
CA SER A 114 -1.07 -10.73 -7.33
C SER A 114 0.27 -11.27 -6.81
N TRP A 115 0.37 -11.54 -5.50
CA TRP A 115 1.59 -12.08 -4.91
C TRP A 115 1.86 -13.53 -5.30
N ALA A 116 0.81 -14.35 -5.34
CA ALA A 116 0.91 -15.72 -5.83
C ALA A 116 1.38 -15.76 -7.30
N ILE A 117 0.78 -14.94 -8.18
CA ILE A 117 1.12 -14.89 -9.60
C ILE A 117 2.55 -14.37 -9.81
N ALA A 118 2.95 -13.29 -9.12
CA ALA A 118 4.30 -12.73 -9.22
C ALA A 118 5.38 -13.74 -8.80
N THR A 119 5.12 -14.53 -7.77
CA THR A 119 6.02 -15.59 -7.29
C THR A 119 6.13 -16.73 -8.31
N MET A 120 5.01 -17.14 -8.91
CA MET A 120 5.02 -18.17 -9.96
C MET A 120 5.84 -17.76 -11.17
N ILE A 121 5.68 -16.52 -11.64
CA ILE A 121 6.44 -15.98 -12.78
C ILE A 121 7.93 -15.93 -12.43
N SER A 122 8.28 -15.41 -11.25
CA SER A 122 9.66 -15.31 -10.79
C SER A 122 10.35 -16.66 -10.73
N ASN A 123 9.64 -17.68 -10.23
CA ASN A 123 10.15 -19.05 -10.14
C ASN A 123 10.39 -19.67 -11.52
N THR A 124 9.48 -19.45 -12.48
CA THR A 124 9.66 -19.97 -13.85
C THR A 124 10.84 -19.32 -14.56
N VAL A 125 10.99 -18.00 -14.44
CA VAL A 125 12.12 -17.27 -15.04
C VAL A 125 13.45 -17.70 -14.43
N THR A 126 13.50 -17.91 -13.12
CA THR A 126 14.72 -18.35 -12.41
C THR A 126 15.08 -19.81 -12.72
N LYS A 127 14.11 -20.65 -13.08
CA LYS A 127 14.34 -22.06 -13.45
C LYS A 127 14.76 -22.28 -14.90
N LEU A 128 14.46 -21.34 -15.80
CA LEU A 128 14.83 -21.41 -17.22
C LEU A 128 16.15 -20.69 -17.54
N GLY A 129 16.62 -19.81 -16.65
CA GLY A 129 17.90 -19.12 -16.75
C GLY A 129 19.04 -19.87 -16.09
#